data_AF-A0A640XIJ8-F1
#
_entry.id   AF-A0A640XIJ8-F1
#
_cell.length_a   1.000
_cell.length_b   1.000
_cell.length_c   1.000
_cell.angle_alpha   90.00
_cell.angle_beta   90.00
_cell.angle_gamma   90.00
#
_symmetry.space_group_name_H-M   'P 1'
#
loop_
_entity.id
_entity.type
_entity.pdbx_description
1 polymer ?
#
loop_
_entity_poly.entity_id
_entity_poly.type
_entity_poly.pdbx_seq_one_letter_code
_entity_poly.pdbx_strand_id
1 'polypeptide(L)'
;MLTSECFSAFSKRRQGKEIDDKTFDRLVNRVKKDLPYIEIVRLTDDVLRRTEEILLHSDVQTLDAVHIASALLFQESTGIALTFVTSDKRQAEFTNGKRLKTDFVG
;
A
#
# COMPACT_ATOMS: atom_id res chain seq x y z
N MET A 1 -8.09 0.87 -0.93
CA MET A 1 -6.84 1.63 -1.16
C MET A 1 -6.09 1.07 -2.37
N LEU A 2 -5.69 -0.21 -2.34
CA LEU A 2 -4.89 -0.85 -3.40
C LEU A 2 -5.31 -0.55 -4.84
N THR A 3 -6.56 -0.83 -5.22
CA THR A 3 -7.03 -0.62 -6.60
C THR A 3 -7.04 0.85 -7.02
N SER A 4 -7.40 1.75 -6.10
CA SER A 4 -7.39 3.20 -6.35
C SER A 4 -5.98 3.72 -6.64
N GLU A 5 -4.98 3.25 -5.90
CA GLU A 5 -3.57 3.60 -6.13
C GLU A 5 -3.05 3.05 -7.46
N CYS A 6 -3.29 1.76 -7.75
CA CYS A 6 -2.90 1.16 -9.02
C CYS A 6 -3.52 1.91 -10.22
N PHE A 7 -4.83 2.17 -10.18
CA PHE A 7 -5.52 2.81 -11.29
C PHE A 7 -5.14 4.28 -11.45
N SER A 8 -4.89 4.99 -10.35
CA SER A 8 -4.34 6.35 -10.38
C SER A 8 -2.96 6.36 -11.06
N ALA A 9 -2.06 5.44 -10.69
CA ALA A 9 -0.74 5.31 -11.30
C ALA A 9 -0.84 5.00 -12.80
N PHE A 10 -1.68 4.03 -13.20
CA PHE A 10 -1.88 3.72 -14.62
C PHE A 10 -2.48 4.90 -15.40
N SER A 11 -3.44 5.61 -14.80
CA SER A 11 -4.06 6.77 -15.44
C SER A 11 -3.05 7.88 -15.69
N LYS A 12 -2.16 8.16 -14.73
CA LYS A 12 -1.07 9.15 -14.90
C LYS A 12 -0.12 8.75 -16.03
N ARG A 13 0.31 7.50 -16.08
CA ARG A 13 1.19 6.98 -17.16
C ARG A 13 0.52 7.07 -18.54
N ARG A 14 -0.78 6.79 -18.62
CA ARG A 14 -1.56 6.95 -19.85
C ARG A 14 -1.65 8.42 -20.27
N GLN A 15 -1.96 9.33 -19.35
CA GLN A 15 -1.99 10.78 -19.62
C GLN A 15 -0.62 11.30 -20.07
N GLY A 16 0.46 10.79 -19.48
CA GLY A 16 1.84 11.05 -19.88
C GLY A 16 2.28 10.37 -21.19
N LYS A 17 1.39 9.60 -21.84
CA LYS A 17 1.68 8.82 -23.06
C LYS A 17 2.81 7.79 -22.91
N GLU A 18 3.12 7.38 -21.67
CA GLU A 18 4.08 6.30 -21.41
C GLU A 18 3.50 4.92 -21.73
N ILE A 19 2.17 4.80 -21.72
CA ILE A 19 1.42 3.61 -22.10
C ILE A 19 0.24 4.02 -22.99
N ASP A 20 -0.16 3.13 -23.90
CA ASP A 20 -1.34 3.29 -24.76
C ASP A 20 -2.62 2.77 -24.07
N ASP A 21 -3.79 3.04 -24.66
CA ASP A 21 -5.08 2.60 -24.13
C ASP A 21 -5.17 1.08 -24.01
N LYS A 22 -4.62 0.34 -24.97
CA LYS A 22 -4.60 -1.13 -24.95
C LYS A 22 -3.81 -1.67 -23.75
N THR A 23 -2.66 -1.06 -23.45
CA THR A 23 -1.84 -1.43 -22.29
C THR A 23 -2.52 -1.05 -20.98
N PHE A 24 -3.15 0.13 -20.92
CA PHE A 24 -3.94 0.57 -19.78
C PHE A 24 -5.06 -0.44 -19.45
N ASP A 25 -5.87 -0.82 -20.43
CA ASP A 25 -6.97 -1.78 -20.25
C ASP A 25 -6.46 -3.15 -19.80
N ARG A 26 -5.35 -3.61 -20.38
CA ARG A 26 -4.70 -4.86 -19.98
C ARG A 26 -4.26 -4.82 -18.51
N LEU A 27 -3.65 -3.73 -18.05
CA LEU A 27 -3.19 -3.57 -16.66
C LEU A 27 -4.36 -3.52 -15.69
N VAL A 28 -5.42 -2.76 -15.99
CA VAL A 28 -6.64 -2.68 -15.18
C VAL A 28 -7.28 -4.06 -15.05
N ASN A 29 -7.43 -4.78 -16.16
CA ASN A 29 -8.03 -6.12 -16.16
C ASN A 29 -7.19 -7.13 -15.38
N ARG A 30 -5.86 -7.03 -15.43
CA ARG A 30 -4.97 -7.87 -14.63
C ARG A 30 -5.19 -7.65 -13.14
N VAL A 31 -5.16 -6.40 -12.66
CA VAL A 31 -5.42 -6.09 -11.24
C VAL A 31 -6.79 -6.59 -10.79
N LYS A 32 -7.84 -6.38 -11.60
CA LYS A 32 -9.19 -6.87 -11.30
C LYS A 32 -9.27 -8.39 -11.22
N LYS A 33 -8.51 -9.10 -12.06
CA LYS A 33 -8.44 -10.57 -12.06
C LYS A 33 -7.73 -11.11 -10.82
N ASP A 34 -6.72 -10.40 -10.32
CA ASP A 34 -5.94 -10.82 -9.16
C ASP A 34 -6.66 -10.49 -7.83
N LEU A 35 -7.51 -9.46 -7.81
CA LEU A 35 -8.17 -8.97 -6.58
C LEU A 35 -8.93 -10.04 -5.76
N PRO A 36 -9.68 -11.00 -6.36
CA PRO A 36 -10.35 -12.06 -5.59
C PRO A 36 -9.42 -13.00 -4.82
N TYR A 37 -8.12 -13.01 -5.15
CA TYR A 37 -7.11 -13.85 -4.50
C TYR A 37 -6.28 -13.09 -3.46
N ILE A 38 -6.59 -11.82 -3.22
CA ILE A 38 -5.88 -10.95 -2.28
C ILE A 38 -6.82 -10.62 -1.12
N GLU A 39 -6.38 -10.92 0.10
CA GLU A 39 -7.10 -10.49 1.30
C GLU A 39 -6.94 -8.97 1.47
N ILE A 40 -8.06 -8.26 1.61
CA ILE A 40 -8.08 -6.80 1.73
C ILE A 40 -8.33 -6.40 3.17
N VAL A 41 -7.30 -5.83 3.81
CA VAL A 41 -7.46 -5.19 5.12
C VAL A 41 -8.41 -4.01 4.97
N ARG A 42 -9.51 -4.04 5.73
CA ARG A 42 -10.52 -2.98 5.71
C ARG A 42 -10.01 -1.76 6.48
N LEU A 43 -10.33 -0.58 5.97
CA LEU A 43 -10.14 0.65 6.73
C LEU A 43 -11.19 0.72 7.83
N THR A 44 -10.75 0.60 9.07
CA THR A 44 -11.57 0.72 10.27
C THR A 44 -11.15 1.96 11.05
N ASP A 45 -11.95 2.35 12.05
CA ASP A 45 -11.62 3.48 12.93
C ASP A 45 -10.28 3.26 13.66
N ASP A 46 -9.92 2.02 13.98
CA ASP A 46 -8.62 1.71 14.59
C ASP A 46 -7.46 1.94 13.62
N VAL A 47 -7.64 1.62 12.33
CA VAL A 47 -6.65 1.95 11.29
C VAL A 47 -6.48 3.46 11.17
N LEU A 48 -7.58 4.22 11.18
CA LEU A 48 -7.54 5.68 11.10
C LEU A 48 -6.85 6.29 12.32
N ARG A 49 -7.19 5.85 13.54
CA ARG A 49 -6.54 6.31 14.77
C ARG A 49 -5.04 6.02 14.77
N ARG A 50 -4.65 4.81 14.38
CA ARG A 50 -3.24 4.42 14.25
C ARG A 50 -2.51 5.23 13.17
N THR A 51 -3.20 5.59 12.09
CA THR A 51 -2.67 6.46 11.04
C THR A 51 -2.36 7.84 11.62
N GLU A 52 -3.28 8.43 12.37
CA GLU A 52 -3.08 9.72 13.04
C GLU A 52 -1.88 9.69 14.00
N GLU A 53 -1.75 8.64 14.81
CA GLU A 53 -0.58 8.43 15.69
C GLU A 53 0.74 8.43 14.90
N ILE A 54 0.79 7.74 13.77
CA ILE A 54 1.98 7.70 12.91
C ILE A 54 2.29 9.11 12.37
N LEU A 55 1.28 9.83 11.88
CA LEU A 55 1.45 11.16 11.28
C LEU A 55 1.90 12.22 12.29
N LEU A 56 1.47 12.13 13.55
CA LEU A 56 1.90 13.06 14.60
C LEU A 56 3.38 12.89 14.98
N HIS A 57 3.99 11.75 14.66
CA HIS A 57 5.33 11.37 15.10
C HIS A 57 6.27 11.01 13.95
N SER A 58 5.90 11.32 12.70
CA SER A 58 6.71 11.05 11.52
C SER A 58 6.41 12.02 10.37
N ASP A 59 7.26 12.00 9.34
CA ASP A 59 7.11 12.76 8.10
C ASP A 59 6.49 11.91 6.96
N VAL A 60 5.95 10.74 7.30
CA VAL A 60 5.35 9.80 6.36
C VAL A 60 4.09 10.43 5.73
N GLN A 61 3.86 10.20 4.44
CA GLN A 61 2.66 10.71 3.77
C GLN A 61 1.41 9.98 4.25
N THR A 62 0.25 10.63 4.18
CA THR A 62 -1.01 10.08 4.71
C THR A 62 -1.34 8.68 4.18
N LEU A 63 -1.22 8.43 2.87
CA LEU A 63 -1.52 7.10 2.32
C LEU A 63 -0.51 6.04 2.76
N ASP A 64 0.77 6.40 2.86
CA ASP A 64 1.82 5.52 3.37
C ASP A 64 1.55 5.15 4.83
N ALA A 65 1.17 6.13 5.65
CA ALA A 65 0.83 5.92 7.06
C ALA A 65 -0.38 4.98 7.20
N VAL A 66 -1.37 5.06 6.31
CA VAL A 66 -2.50 4.11 6.29
C VAL A 66 -2.05 2.69 5.99
N HIS A 67 -1.16 2.49 5.01
CA HIS A 67 -0.62 1.15 4.70
C HIS A 67 0.15 0.57 5.88
N ILE A 68 1.00 1.39 6.51
CA ILE A 68 1.80 0.97 7.66
C ILE A 68 0.92 0.66 8.88
N ALA A 69 -0.05 1.53 9.18
CA ALA A 69 -1.04 1.31 10.24
C ALA A 69 -1.81 0.00 10.04
N SER A 70 -2.28 -0.23 8.80
CA SER A 70 -3.02 -1.45 8.43
C SER A 70 -2.17 -2.70 8.66
N ALA A 71 -0.91 -2.70 8.24
CA ALA A 71 0.00 -3.82 8.41
C ALA A 71 0.33 -4.09 9.88
N LEU A 72 0.62 -3.05 10.67
CA LEU A 72 0.91 -3.19 12.10
C LEU A 72 -0.28 -3.77 12.85
N LEU A 73 -1.49 -3.23 12.64
CA LEU A 73 -2.69 -3.70 13.32
C LEU A 73 -3.09 -5.11 12.89
N PHE A 74 -2.96 -5.45 11.61
CA PHE A 74 -3.21 -6.81 11.15
C PHE A 74 -2.26 -7.81 11.82
N GLN A 75 -0.96 -7.51 11.87
CA GLN A 75 0.00 -8.37 12.55
C GLN A 75 -0.28 -8.48 14.06
N GLU A 76 -0.61 -7.37 14.73
CA GLU A 76 -0.91 -7.35 16.16
C GLU A 76 -2.18 -8.16 16.49
N SER A 77 -3.21 -8.06 15.66
CA SER A 77 -4.49 -8.76 15.87
C SER A 77 -4.44 -10.25 15.52
N THR A 78 -3.64 -10.64 14.51
CA THR A 78 -3.57 -12.03 14.04
C THR A 78 -2.41 -12.82 14.62
N GLY A 79 -1.37 -12.15 15.14
CA GLY A 79 -0.10 -12.76 15.53
C GLY A 79 0.73 -13.28 14.37
N ILE A 80 0.29 -13.08 13.12
CA ILE A 80 1.01 -13.53 11.91
C ILE A 80 2.12 -12.53 11.60
N ALA A 81 3.37 -13.00 11.57
CA ALA A 81 4.50 -12.19 11.15
C ALA A 81 4.37 -11.81 9.66
N LEU A 82 4.06 -10.55 9.39
CA LEU A 82 3.91 -10.02 8.04
C LEU A 82 5.25 -9.56 7.47
N THR A 83 5.38 -9.69 6.15
CA THR A 83 6.42 -8.98 5.38
C THR A 83 5.77 -7.80 4.67
N PHE A 84 6.18 -6.59 5.01
CA PHE A 84 5.78 -5.35 4.36
C PHE A 84 6.62 -5.18 3.08
N VAL A 85 5.99 -5.42 1.92
CA VAL A 85 6.65 -5.32 0.60
C VAL A 85 6.35 -3.96 -0.01
N THR A 86 7.39 -3.22 -0.40
CA THR A 86 7.22 -1.91 -1.02
C THR A 86 8.32 -1.59 -2.03
N SER A 87 7.98 -0.82 -3.07
CA SER A 87 8.96 -0.18 -3.96
C SER A 87 9.23 1.28 -3.60
N ASP A 88 8.63 1.78 -2.52
CA ASP A 88 8.87 3.13 -2.01
C ASP A 88 9.97 3.10 -0.95
N LYS A 89 11.06 3.82 -1.23
CA LYS A 89 12.23 3.87 -0.35
C LYS A 89 11.92 4.49 1.01
N ARG A 90 11.06 5.52 1.06
CA ARG A 90 10.68 6.17 2.32
C ARG A 90 9.82 5.26 3.17
N GLN A 91 8.88 4.53 2.56
CA GLN A 91 8.14 3.49 3.28
C GLN A 91 9.07 2.44 3.84
N ALA A 92 10.01 1.93 3.02
CA ALA A 92 10.95 0.91 3.44
C ALA A 92 11.84 1.37 4.61
N GLU A 93 12.37 2.60 4.53
CA GLU A 93 13.17 3.20 5.60
C GLU A 93 12.37 3.38 6.89
N PHE A 94 11.11 3.83 6.79
CA PHE A 94 10.24 4.03 7.95
C PHE A 94 9.87 2.72 8.65
N THR A 95 9.58 1.67 7.88
CA THR A 95 9.19 0.37 8.42
C THR A 95 10.39 -0.45 8.88
N ASN A 96 11.59 -0.16 8.37
CA ASN A 96 12.81 -0.81 8.83
C ASN A 96 13.09 -0.49 10.31
N GLY A 97 13.24 -1.52 11.13
CA GLY A 97 13.38 -1.37 12.59
C GLY A 97 12.07 -1.14 13.36
N LYS A 98 10.92 -1.07 12.66
CA LYS A 98 9.61 -1.26 13.31
C LYS A 98 9.34 -2.75 13.45
N ARG A 99 8.21 -3.10 14.09
CA ARG A 99 7.76 -4.49 14.25
C ARG A 99 7.46 -5.22 12.93
N LEU A 100 7.65 -4.60 11.77
CA LEU A 100 7.40 -5.19 10.45
C LEU A 100 8.72 -5.61 9.81
N LYS A 101 8.80 -6.86 9.37
CA LYS A 101 9.83 -7.27 8.41
C LYS A 101 9.55 -6.51 7.11
N THR A 102 10.55 -5.84 6.55
CA THR A 102 10.40 -5.03 5.34
C THR A 102 11.19 -5.66 4.20
N ASP A 103 10.58 -5.75 3.02
CA ASP A 103 11.24 -6.16 1.78
C ASP A 103 11.08 -5.06 0.72
N PHE A 104 12.19 -4.53 0.23
CA PHE A 104 12.21 -3.45 -0.74
C PHE A 104 12.41 -4.01 -2.15
N VAL A 105 11.52 -3.68 -3.08
CA VAL A 105 11.56 -4.13 -4.47
C VAL A 105 11.84 -2.92 -5.37
N GLY A 106 13.05 -2.84 -5.92
CA GLY A 106 13.50 -1.76 -6.78
C GLY A 106 14.41 -2.21 -7.92
#